data_AF-A0A3C1Q7R9-F1
#
_entry.id   AF-A0A3C1Q7R9-F1
#
_cell.length_a   1.000
_cell.length_b   1.000
_cell.length_c   1.000
_cell.angle_alpha   90.00
_cell.angle_beta   90.00
_cell.angle_gamma   90.00
#
_symmetry.space_group_name_H-M   'P 1'
#
loop_
_entity.id
_entity.type
_entity.pdbx_description
1 polymer ?
#
loop_
_entity_poly.entity_id
_entity_poly.type
_entity_poly.pdbx_seq_one_letter_code
_entity_poly.pdbx_strand_id
1 'polypeptide(L)' 'MLVHLAVNPVGIDFYFAPYEVGSYADGTFHVRVTWSELKVTAYLHSKLGANHVII' A
#
# COMPACT_ATOMS: atom_id res chain seq x y z
N MET A 1 10.69 -6.86 9.54
CA MET A 1 9.61 -5.89 9.26
C MET A 1 8.37 -6.70 8.97
N LEU A 2 7.35 -6.60 9.82
CA LEU A 2 6.14 -7.40 9.71
C LEU A 2 4.99 -6.41 9.54
N VAL A 3 4.61 -6.17 8.28
CA VAL A 3 3.54 -5.24 7.95
C VAL A 3 2.23 -5.75 8.55
N HIS A 4 1.59 -4.91 9.36
CA HIS A 4 0.25 -5.19 9.85
C HIS A 4 -0.75 -4.66 8.82
N LEU A 5 -1.58 -5.55 8.28
CA LEU A 5 -2.62 -5.20 7.33
C LEU A 5 -4.00 -5.55 7.88
N ALA A 6 -4.97 -4.70 7.60
CA ALA A 6 -6.38 -4.95 7.87
C ALA A 6 -7.18 -4.81 6.57
N VAL A 7 -7.93 -5.85 6.23
CA VAL A 7 -8.84 -5.82 5.08
C VAL A 7 -10.21 -5.38 5.55
N ASN A 8 -10.81 -4.42 4.87
CA ASN A 8 -12.12 -3.89 5.19
C ASN A 8 -12.94 -3.62 3.92
N PRO A 9 -14.27 -3.39 4.03
CA PRO A 9 -15.14 -3.28 2.85
C PRO A 9 -14.75 -2.17 1.86
N VAL A 10 -13.99 -1.17 2.31
CA VAL A 10 -13.55 -0.03 1.49
C VAL A 10 -12.18 -0.27 0.83
N GLY A 11 -11.32 -1.12 1.41
CA GLY A 11 -9.98 -1.34 0.89
C GLY A 11 -9.08 -2.21 1.78
N ILE A 12 -7.79 -1.89 1.73
CA ILE A 12 -6.75 -2.46 2.59
C ILE A 12 -6.08 -1.31 3.34
N ASP A 13 -6.02 -1.42 4.66
CA ASP A 13 -5.27 -0.52 5.51
C ASP A 13 -3.92 -1.17 5.88
N PHE A 14 -2.83 -0.44 5.69
CA PHE A 14 -1.47 -0.82 6.05
C PHE A 14 -0.98 0.03 7.21
N TYR A 15 -0.47 -0.63 8.24
CA TYR A 15 0.09 0.01 9.43
C TYR A 15 1.57 -0.31 9.53
N PHE A 16 2.37 0.74 9.69
CA PHE A 16 3.81 0.66 9.85
C PHE A 16 4.17 1.23 11.23
N ALA A 17 4.82 0.42 12.04
CA ALA A 17 5.28 0.85 13.35
C ALA A 17 6.38 1.94 13.21
N PRO A 18 6.61 2.75 14.26
CA PRO A 18 7.73 3.68 14.27
C PRO A 18 9.04 2.95 13.93
N TYR A 19 9.91 3.60 13.16
CA TYR A 19 11.15 3.06 12.58
C TYR A 19 11.00 2.10 11.38
N GLU A 20 9.80 1.66 11.00
CA GLU A 20 9.69 0.76 9.83
C GLU A 20 9.86 1.48 8.49
N VAL A 21 9.40 2.72 8.39
CA VAL A 21 9.42 3.51 7.14
C VAL A 21 9.98 4.93 7.32
N GLY A 22 10.25 5.35 8.56
CA GLY A 22 10.65 6.72 8.89
C GLY A 22 11.31 6.81 10.26
N SER A 23 11.58 8.02 10.74
CA SER A 23 12.14 8.22 12.07
C SER A 23 11.11 7.93 13.15
N TYR A 24 11.54 7.72 14.40
CA TYR A 24 10.61 7.58 15.52
C TYR A 24 9.65 8.75 15.67
N ALA A 25 10.19 9.96 15.44
CA ALA A 25 9.45 11.20 15.57
C ALA A 25 8.27 11.30 14.61
N ASP A 26 8.33 10.59 13.48
CA ASP A 26 7.24 10.50 12.50
C ASP A 26 6.10 9.60 12.99
N GLY A 27 6.33 8.81 14.04
CA GLY A 27 5.35 7.95 14.68
C GLY A 27 4.93 6.76 13.81
N THR A 28 3.70 6.30 14.01
CA THR A 28 3.11 5.20 13.24
C THR A 28 2.56 5.75 11.93
N PHE A 29 2.93 5.12 10.81
CA PHE A 29 2.41 5.48 9.50
C PHE A 29 1.20 4.61 9.15
N HIS A 30 0.14 5.21 8.61
CA HIS A 30 -1.08 4.52 8.18
C HIS A 30 -1.39 4.88 6.74
N VAL A 31 -1.42 3.86 5.87
CA VAL A 31 -1.77 4.01 4.45
C VAL A 31 -3.03 3.23 4.18
N ARG A 32 -4.04 3.91 3.60
CA ARG A 32 -5.23 3.26 3.08
C ARG A 32 -5.14 3.15 1.57
N VAL A 33 -5.32 1.95 1.04
CA VAL A 33 -5.46 1.71 -0.40
C VAL A 33 -6.88 1.23 -0.68
N THR A 34 -7.63 2.00 -1.47
CA THR A 34 -9.00 1.65 -1.82
C THR A 34 -9.05 0.56 -2.90
N TRP A 35 -10.15 -0.19 -2.96
CA TRP A 35 -10.34 -1.19 -4.02
C TRP A 35 -10.33 -0.60 -5.43
N SER A 36 -10.77 0.66 -5.59
CA SER A 36 -10.70 1.39 -6.86
C SER A 36 -9.26 1.56 -7.34
N GLU A 37 -8.35 1.95 -6.45
CA GLU A 37 -6.93 2.15 -6.78
C GLU A 37 -6.26 0.81 -7.10
N LEU A 38 -6.55 -0.25 -6.32
CA LEU A 38 -6.04 -1.60 -6.58
C LEU A 38 -6.51 -2.15 -7.93
N LYS A 39 -7.77 -1.91 -8.29
CA LYS A 39 -8.29 -2.31 -9.60
C LYS A 39 -7.54 -1.60 -10.70
N VAL A 40 -7.34 -0.28 -10.60
CA VAL A 40 -6.57 0.48 -11.59
C VAL A 40 -5.15 -0.08 -11.73
N THR A 41 -4.46 -0.37 -10.63
CA THR A 41 -3.11 -0.96 -10.68
C THR A 41 -3.10 -2.35 -11.32
N ALA A 42 -4.05 -3.22 -10.99
CA ALA A 42 -4.14 -4.56 -11.59
C ALA A 42 -4.51 -4.50 -13.09
N TYR A 43 -5.43 -3.60 -13.47
CA TYR A 43 -5.78 -3.35 -14.86
C TYR A 43 -4.58 -2.78 -15.63
N LEU A 44 -3.83 -1.83 -15.07
CA LEU A 44 -2.61 -1.30 -15.68
C LEU A 44 -1.51 -2.37 -15.78
N HIS A 45 -1.28 -3.18 -14.74
CA HIS A 45 -0.30 -4.26 -14.78
C HIS A 45 -0.61 -5.31 -15.85
N SER A 46 -1.88 -5.72 -15.97
CA SER A 46 -2.32 -6.66 -17.01
C SER A 46 -2.26 -6.09 -18.43
N LYS A 47 -2.38 -4.75 -18.60
CA LYS A 47 -2.37 -4.09 -19.91
C LYS A 47 -0.98 -3.62 -20.35
N LEU A 48 -0.11 -3.26 -19.41
CA LEU A 48 1.21 -2.70 -19.71
C LEU A 48 2.32 -3.76 -19.77
N GLY A 49 2.07 -4.97 -19.28
CA GLY A 49 3.11 -6.00 -19.15
C GLY A 49 4.09 -5.64 -18.03
N ALA A 50 4.58 -6.65 -17.32
CA ALA A 50 5.30 -6.54 -16.05
C ALA A 50 6.65 -5.77 -16.05
N ASN A 51 6.97 -4.98 -17.08
CA ASN A 51 8.29 -4.36 -17.28
C ASN A 51 8.35 -2.84 -17.12
N HIS A 52 7.23 -2.11 -16.92
CA HIS A 52 7.26 -0.64 -16.82
C HIS A 52 6.31 -0.10 -15.73
N VAL A 53 6.52 -0.48 -14.47
CA VAL A 53 5.96 0.30 -13.36
C VAL A 53 7.12 0.96 -12.63
N ILE A 54 7.42 2.20 -13.03
CA ILE A 54 8.26 3.12 -12.27
C ILE A 54 7.32 3.86 -11.33
N ILE A 55 7.53 3.67 -10.02
CA ILE A 55 7.10 4.56 -8.95
C ILE A 55 8.36 5.09 -8.27
#